data_AF-A0A1X7T8Z7-F1
#
_entry.id   AF-A0A1X7T8Z7-F1
#
_cell.length_a   1.000
_cell.length_b   1.000
_cell.length_c   1.000
_cell.angle_alpha   90.00
_cell.angle_beta   90.00
_cell.angle_gamma   90.00
#
_symmetry.space_group_name_H-M   'P 1'
#
loop_
_entity.id
_entity.type
_entity.pdbx_description
1 polymer ?
#
loop_
_entity_poly.entity_id
_entity_poly.type
_entity_poly.pdbx_seq_one_letter_code
_entity_poly.pdbx_strand_id
1 'polypeptide(L)'
;MAPTGVAAFNNGEVTIHRALNLPVEHGNSTTYRKLGAQRLKELRQTWKYVNTIIIDEISMVTYLTMSFIHKRLTEIKEPMTLRFSLED
;
A
#
# COMPACT_ATOMS: atom_id res chain seq x y z
N MET A 1 11.51 -3.50 1.59
CA MET A 1 10.95 -2.18 1.99
C MET A 1 10.85 -2.15 3.51
N ALA A 2 10.97 -0.99 4.15
CA ALA A 2 10.94 -0.91 5.62
C ALA A 2 9.91 0.11 6.15
N PRO A 3 9.42 -0.02 7.40
CA PRO A 3 8.47 0.92 7.99
C PRO A 3 9.07 2.30 8.25
N THR A 4 10.35 2.38 8.67
CA THR A 4 11.01 3.63 9.06
C THR A 4 11.98 4.13 7.99
N GLY A 5 12.24 5.44 7.98
CA GLY A 5 13.18 6.06 7.05
C GLY A 5 14.62 5.58 7.23
N VAL A 6 15.05 5.36 8.48
CA VAL A 6 16.42 4.90 8.80
C VAL A 6 16.64 3.47 8.31
N ALA A 7 15.71 2.54 8.58
CA ALA A 7 15.83 1.16 8.10
C ALA A 7 15.79 1.08 6.57
N ALA A 8 14.90 1.85 5.93
CA ALA A 8 14.86 1.92 4.47
C ALA A 8 16.17 2.47 3.88
N PHE A 9 16.73 3.53 4.47
CA PHE A 9 17.99 4.12 4.03
C PHE A 9 19.16 3.14 4.16
N ASN A 10 19.27 2.44 5.28
CA ASN A 10 20.36 1.50 5.55
C ASN A 10 20.40 0.34 4.54
N ASN A 11 19.25 -0.09 4.03
CA ASN A 11 19.14 -1.19 3.07
C ASN A 11 19.02 -0.72 1.61
N GLY A 12 19.11 0.59 1.33
CA GLY A 12 18.91 1.13 -0.02
C GLY A 12 17.47 0.99 -0.55
N GLU A 13 16.50 0.84 0.34
CA GLU A 13 15.09 0.64 0.04
C GLU A 13 14.27 1.93 0.21
N VAL A 14 12.97 1.84 -0.09
CA VAL A 14 11.99 2.88 0.22
C VAL A 14 11.09 2.46 1.38
N THR A 15 10.51 3.45 2.06
CA THR A 15 9.54 3.15 3.12
C THR A 15 8.25 2.57 2.55
N ILE A 16 7.57 1.71 3.33
CA ILE A 16 6.26 1.14 2.97
C ILE A 16 5.27 2.26 2.60
N HIS A 17 5.24 3.33 3.42
CA HIS A 17 4.37 4.49 3.21
C HIS A 17 4.60 5.14 1.84
N ARG A 18 5.86 5.32 1.44
CA ARG A 18 6.22 5.90 0.14
C ARG A 18 5.94 4.95 -1.01
N ALA A 19 6.28 3.67 -0.86
CA ALA A 19 6.15 2.66 -1.90
C ALA A 19 4.68 2.45 -2.32
N LEU A 20 3.78 2.42 -1.33
CA LEU A 20 2.36 2.15 -1.52
C LEU A 20 1.49 3.42 -1.47
N ASN A 21 2.08 4.60 -1.25
CA ASN A 21 1.36 5.87 -1.10
C ASN A 21 0.30 5.82 0.02
N LEU A 22 0.66 5.22 1.16
CA LEU A 22 -0.23 5.07 2.31
C LEU A 22 -0.42 6.43 3.03
N PRO A 23 -1.58 6.67 3.64
CA PRO A 23 -1.76 7.84 4.49
C PRO A 23 -0.78 7.79 5.66
N VAL A 24 -0.16 8.93 5.97
CA VAL A 24 0.70 9.10 7.16
C VAL A 24 -0.19 9.51 8.33
N GLU A 25 -0.03 8.85 9.46
CA GLU A 25 -0.75 9.16 10.69
C GLU A 25 -0.41 10.58 11.13
N HIS A 26 -1.41 11.46 11.22
CA HIS A 26 -1.26 12.78 11.84
C HIS A 26 -2.35 12.89 12.92
N GLY A 27 -2.00 12.64 14.18
CA GLY A 27 -2.91 12.73 15.32
C GLY A 27 -3.73 11.45 15.60
N ASN A 28 -4.94 11.62 16.13
CA ASN A 28 -5.72 10.53 16.76
C ASN A 28 -6.50 9.61 15.80
N SER A 29 -6.53 9.86 14.49
CA SER A 29 -7.15 8.91 13.56
C SER A 29 -6.47 8.87 12.19
N THR A 30 -5.97 7.69 11.83
CA THR A 30 -5.53 7.39 10.47
C THR A 30 -6.62 6.58 9.79
N THR A 31 -7.28 7.18 8.80
CA THR A 31 -8.31 6.51 8.02
C THR A 31 -7.75 6.15 6.65
N TYR A 32 -8.04 4.93 6.18
CA TYR A 32 -7.67 4.51 4.82
C TYR A 32 -8.35 5.42 3.78
N ARG A 33 -7.57 5.97 2.85
CA ARG A 33 -8.08 6.73 1.70
C ARG A 33 -7.75 5.99 0.42
N LYS A 34 -8.74 5.81 -0.46
CA LYS A 34 -8.53 5.28 -1.82
C LYS A 34 -7.69 6.23 -2.66
N LEU A 35 -7.00 5.72 -3.66
CA LEU A 35 -6.23 6.53 -4.59
C LEU A 35 -7.14 7.24 -5.59
N GLY A 36 -6.72 8.45 -5.99
CA GLY A 36 -7.28 9.07 -7.19
C GLY A 36 -6.87 8.29 -8.44
N ALA A 37 -7.69 8.38 -9.50
CA ALA A 37 -7.51 7.59 -10.72
C ALA A 37 -6.11 7.70 -11.34
N GLN A 38 -5.54 8.90 -11.39
CA GLN A 38 -4.20 9.15 -11.93
C GLN A 38 -3.12 8.41 -11.12
N ARG A 39 -3.14 8.58 -9.79
CA ARG A 39 -2.15 7.95 -8.91
C ARG A 39 -2.28 6.43 -8.87
N LEU A 40 -3.51 5.93 -8.94
CA LEU A 40 -3.78 4.51 -9.06
C LEU A 40 -3.20 3.94 -10.36
N LYS A 41 -3.39 4.62 -11.50
CA LYS A 41 -2.85 4.20 -12.79
C LYS A 41 -1.32 4.11 -12.77
N GLU A 42 -0.65 5.11 -12.20
CA GLU A 42 0.81 5.11 -12.04
C GLU A 42 1.28 3.93 -11.19
N LEU A 43 0.66 3.71 -10.02
CA LEU A 43 1.03 2.59 -9.16
C LEU A 43 0.76 1.24 -9.83
N ARG A 44 -0.34 1.09 -10.56
CA ARG A 44 -0.62 -0.11 -11.36
C ARG A 44 0.46 -0.39 -12.39
N GLN A 45 0.99 0.63 -13.04
CA GLN A 45 2.10 0.49 -13.99
C GLN A 45 3.39 0.09 -13.29
N THR A 46 3.77 0.81 -12.23
CA THR A 46 5.00 0.54 -11.45
C THR A 46 4.99 -0.86 -10.83
N TRP A 47 3.84 -1.30 -10.34
CA TRP A 47 3.68 -2.57 -9.63
C TRP A 47 3.24 -3.72 -10.54
N LYS A 48 3.11 -3.51 -11.86
CA LYS A 48 2.50 -4.48 -12.79
C LYS A 48 3.06 -5.90 -12.65
N TYR A 49 4.39 -6.03 -12.58
CA TYR A 49 5.09 -7.31 -12.57
C TYR A 49 5.60 -7.73 -11.18
N VAL A 50 5.26 -6.98 -10.13
CA VAL A 50 5.70 -7.30 -8.75
C VAL A 50 4.79 -8.36 -8.15
N ASN A 51 5.32 -9.57 -7.92
CA ASN A 51 4.55 -10.69 -7.35
C ASN A 51 4.87 -10.97 -5.88
N THR A 52 6.00 -10.44 -5.40
CA THR A 52 6.50 -10.65 -4.05
C THR A 52 6.98 -9.33 -3.49
N ILE A 53 6.66 -9.08 -2.22
CA ILE A 53 7.22 -7.97 -1.45
C ILE A 53 7.93 -8.53 -0.23
N ILE A 54 9.08 -7.94 0.10
CA ILE A 54 9.82 -8.23 1.32
C ILE A 54 9.72 -6.98 2.18
N ILE A 55 9.20 -7.13 3.40
CA ILE A 55 9.11 -6.06 4.39
C ILE A 55 10.13 -6.35 5.47
N ASP A 56 11.15 -5.50 5.55
CA ASP A 56 12.11 -5.51 6.65
C ASP A 56 11.52 -4.82 7.88
N GLU A 57 12.05 -5.16 9.05
CA GLU A 57 11.63 -4.62 10.35
C GLU A 57 10.12 -4.79 10.60
N ILE A 58 9.61 -5.98 10.31
CA ILE A 58 8.18 -6.31 10.44
C ILE A 58 7.65 -6.09 11.86
N SER A 59 8.51 -6.17 12.88
CA SER A 59 8.20 -5.89 14.27
C SER A 59 7.69 -4.45 14.51
N MET A 60 8.07 -3.51 13.64
CA MET A 60 7.63 -2.10 13.70
C MET A 60 6.35 -1.85 12.89
N VAL A 61 5.79 -2.86 12.22
CA VAL A 61 4.57 -2.73 11.42
C VAL A 61 3.35 -3.09 12.27
N THR A 62 2.50 -2.10 12.53
CA THR A 62 1.25 -2.34 13.27
C THR A 62 0.23 -3.12 12.43
N TYR A 63 -0.75 -3.73 13.10
CA TYR A 63 -1.90 -4.34 12.42
C TYR A 63 -2.64 -3.36 11.48
N LEU A 64 -2.76 -2.09 11.89
CA LEU A 64 -3.41 -1.07 11.08
C LEU A 64 -2.65 -0.80 9.78
N THR A 65 -1.33 -0.63 9.87
CA THR A 65 -0.45 -0.48 8.70
C THR A 65 -0.52 -1.72 7.79
N MET A 66 -0.55 -2.92 8.37
CA MET A 66 -0.70 -4.16 7.61
C MET A 66 -2.04 -4.22 6.86
N SER A 67 -3.14 -3.80 7.51
CA SER A 67 -4.46 -3.68 6.87
C SER A 67 -4.44 -2.70 5.69
N PHE A 68 -3.72 -1.58 5.82
CA PHE A 68 -3.59 -0.61 4.73
C PHE A 68 -2.72 -1.11 3.58
N ILE A 69 -1.63 -1.84 3.88
CA ILE A 69 -0.83 -2.53 2.87
C ILE A 69 -1.72 -3.46 2.06
N HIS A 70 -2.49 -4.32 2.73
CA HIS A 70 -3.42 -5.25 2.08
C HIS A 70 -4.41 -4.53 1.17
N LYS A 71 -5.18 -3.56 1.72
CA LYS A 71 -6.18 -2.79 0.96
C LYS A 71 -5.58 -2.09 -0.26
N ARG A 72 -4.35 -1.57 -0.13
CA ARG A 72 -3.68 -0.87 -1.23
C ARG A 72 -3.18 -1.82 -2.30
N LEU A 73 -2.63 -2.97 -1.93
CA LEU A 73 -2.25 -4.01 -2.88
C LEU A 73 -3.46 -4.54 -3.64
N THR A 74 -4.60 -4.75 -2.97
CA THR A 74 -5.88 -5.07 -3.60
C THR A 74 -6.26 -4.02 -4.63
N GLU A 75 -6.23 -2.73 -4.28
CA GLU A 75 -6.56 -1.64 -5.20
C GLU A 75 -5.66 -1.60 -6.45
N ILE A 76 -4.37 -1.87 -6.27
CA ILE A 76 -3.36 -1.89 -7.34
C ILE A 76 -3.47 -3.16 -8.19
N LYS A 77 -3.68 -4.33 -7.59
CA LYS A 77 -3.57 -5.63 -8.28
C LYS A 77 -4.89 -6.17 -8.80
N GLU A 78 -6.00 -5.85 -8.16
CA GLU A 78 -7.29 -6.31 -8.65
C GLU A 78 -7.73 -5.47 -9.86
N PRO A 79 -8.01 -6.10 -11.01
CA PRO A 79 -8.77 -5.43 -12.05
C PRO A 79 -10.11 -5.01 -11.46
N MET A 80 -10.69 -3.92 -11.95
CA MET A 80 -12.07 -3.56 -11.64
C MET A 80 -12.97 -4.60 -12.31
N THR A 81 -13.03 -5.81 -11.74
CA THR A 81 -14.02 -6.81 -12.14
C THR A 81 -15.34 -6.17 -11.78
N LEU A 82 -16.15 -5.90 -12.80
CA LEU A 82 -17.51 -5.42 -12.69
C LEU A 82 -18.20 -6.26 -11.62
N ARG A 83 -18.38 -5.71 -10.42
CA ARG A 83 -19.41 -6.18 -9.51
C ARG A 83 -20.73 -5.75 -10.13
N PHE A 84 -21.17 -6.47 -11.15
CA PHE A 84 -22.59 -6.49 -11.47
C PHE A 84 -23.24 -7.07 -10.22
N SER A 85 -23.94 -6.21 -9.48
CA SER A 85 -24.91 -6.64 -8.49
C SER A 85 -25.87 -7.57 -9.22
N LEU A 86 -25.79 -8.87 -8.92
CA LEU A 86 -26.95 -9.74 -8.99
C LEU A 86 -27.74 -9.41 -7.72
N GLU A 87 -28.62 -8.43 -7.86
CA GLU A 87 -29.81 -8.31 -7.03
C GLU A 87 -30.96 -8.67 -7.97
N ASP A 88 -31.36 -9.94 -7.94
CA ASP A 88 -32.67 -10.42 -8.39
C ASP A 88 -33.71 -10.10 -7.30
#